data_AF-A0A536C1K8-F1
#
_entry.id   AF-A0A536C1K8-F1
#
_cell.length_a   1.000
_cell.length_b   1.000
_cell.length_c   1.000
_cell.angle_alpha   90.00
_cell.angle_beta   90.00
_cell.angle_gamma   90.00
#
_symmetry.space_group_name_H-M   'P 1'
#
loop_
_entity.id
_entity.type
_entity.pdbx_description
1 polymer ?
#
loop_
_entity_poly.entity_id
_entity_poly.type
_entity_poly.pdbx_seq_one_letter_code
_entity_poly.pdbx_strand_id
1 'polypeptide(L)'
;MGTALPSGEAVARAVGAQPLTPQELALGDWQDETPLWLYILREAAVRGGGDRLGDVGGRIVAEVIVGIIRRDAESYLANDPSWRPTLPSHQPDIFKIRDLVAPACQP
;
A
#
# COMPACT_ATOMS: atom_id res chain seq x y z
N MET A 1 -6.50 16.41 -20.16
CA MET A 1 -5.24 15.73 -20.53
C MET A 1 -4.86 14.82 -19.38
N GLY A 2 -4.70 13.51 -19.64
CA GLY A 2 -4.45 12.49 -18.62
C GLY A 2 -3.06 12.64 -17.96
N THR A 3 -2.87 11.96 -16.84
CA THR A 3 -1.68 12.04 -15.95
C THR A 3 -0.35 11.58 -16.59
N ALA A 4 -0.29 11.35 -17.91
CA ALA A 4 0.80 10.70 -18.65
C ALA A 4 1.20 9.30 -18.11
N LEU A 5 0.43 8.77 -17.16
CA LEU A 5 0.61 7.45 -16.59
C LEU A 5 -0.06 6.40 -17.48
N PRO A 6 0.45 5.17 -17.52
CA PRO A 6 -0.26 4.04 -18.12
C PRO A 6 -1.62 3.85 -17.45
N SER A 7 -2.55 3.24 -18.16
CA SER A 7 -3.86 2.88 -17.62
C SER A 7 -3.76 1.85 -16.49
N GLY A 8 -4.82 1.77 -15.70
CA GLY A 8 -4.91 0.79 -14.63
C GLY A 8 -4.82 -0.65 -15.11
N GLU A 9 -5.44 -0.98 -16.25
CA GLU A 9 -5.39 -2.29 -16.88
C GLU A 9 -3.98 -2.63 -17.38
N ALA A 10 -3.26 -1.64 -17.91
CA ALA A 10 -1.87 -1.82 -18.33
C ALA A 10 -0.96 -2.08 -17.13
N VAL A 11 -1.12 -1.32 -16.03
CA VAL A 11 -0.35 -1.55 -14.80
C VAL A 11 -0.69 -2.90 -14.18
N ALA A 12 -1.97 -3.28 -14.11
CA ALA A 12 -2.42 -4.57 -13.59
C ALA A 12 -1.70 -5.73 -14.30
N ARG A 13 -1.68 -5.71 -15.64
CA ARG A 13 -0.94 -6.70 -16.44
C ARG A 13 0.56 -6.68 -16.15
N ALA A 14 1.16 -5.49 -16.07
CA ALA A 14 2.60 -5.35 -15.82
C ALA A 14 3.02 -5.90 -14.45
N VAL A 15 2.15 -5.80 -13.42
CA VAL A 15 2.42 -6.33 -12.07
C VAL A 15 1.91 -7.76 -11.86
N GLY A 16 1.33 -8.39 -12.89
CA GLY A 16 0.79 -9.76 -12.82
C GLY A 16 -0.54 -9.88 -12.08
N ALA A 17 -1.24 -8.76 -11.85
CA ALA A 17 -2.60 -8.76 -11.29
C ALA A 17 -3.64 -9.00 -12.40
N GLN A 18 -4.79 -9.56 -12.02
CA GLN A 18 -5.93 -9.68 -12.94
C GLN A 18 -6.57 -8.30 -13.15
N PRO A 19 -6.64 -7.77 -14.39
CA PRO A 19 -7.33 -6.50 -14.64
C PRO A 19 -8.80 -6.55 -14.20
N LEU A 20 -9.35 -5.41 -13.79
CA LEU A 20 -10.79 -5.29 -13.55
C LEU A 20 -11.55 -5.52 -14.86
N THR A 21 -12.66 -6.25 -14.76
CA THR A 21 -13.61 -6.40 -15.85
C THR A 21 -14.38 -5.10 -16.10
N PRO A 22 -14.97 -4.90 -17.28
CA PRO A 22 -15.83 -3.74 -17.55
C PRO A 22 -16.98 -3.61 -16.54
N GLN A 23 -17.52 -4.74 -16.08
CA GLN A 23 -18.57 -4.77 -15.05
C GLN A 23 -18.06 -4.27 -13.69
N GLU A 24 -16.85 -4.67 -13.28
CA GLU A 24 -16.22 -4.15 -12.07
C GLU A 24 -15.87 -2.67 -12.19
N LEU A 25 -15.42 -2.21 -13.36
CA LEU A 25 -15.12 -0.80 -13.62
C LEU A 25 -16.37 0.08 -13.54
N ALA A 26 -17.50 -0.39 -14.09
CA ALA A 26 -18.79 0.30 -14.08
C ALA A 26 -18.72 1.77 -14.51
N LEU A 27 -17.93 2.08 -15.55
CA LEU A 27 -17.70 3.45 -16.04
C LEU A 27 -18.70 3.89 -17.12
N GLY A 28 -19.77 3.14 -17.36
CA GLY A 28 -20.76 3.43 -18.39
C GLY A 28 -20.14 3.40 -19.80
N ASP A 29 -20.39 4.44 -20.60
CA ASP A 29 -19.93 4.56 -21.99
C ASP A 29 -18.46 5.00 -22.13
N TRP A 30 -17.65 4.84 -21.09
CA TRP A 30 -16.22 5.12 -21.16
C TRP A 30 -15.54 4.11 -22.09
N GLN A 31 -14.96 4.59 -23.19
CA GLN A 31 -14.36 3.76 -24.25
C GLN A 31 -12.82 3.78 -24.25
N ASP A 32 -12.22 4.69 -23.50
CA ASP A 32 -10.76 4.82 -23.40
C ASP A 32 -10.19 3.92 -22.30
N GLU A 33 -8.86 3.80 -22.23
CA GLU A 33 -8.24 3.12 -21.11
C GLU A 33 -8.50 3.84 -19.78
N THR A 34 -8.67 3.10 -18.67
CA THR A 34 -9.05 3.69 -17.39
C THR A 34 -7.85 4.43 -16.78
N PRO A 35 -7.95 5.74 -16.44
CA PRO A 35 -6.89 6.44 -15.73
C PRO A 35 -6.51 5.70 -14.44
N LEU A 36 -5.21 5.50 -14.21
CA LEU A 36 -4.70 4.65 -13.12
C LEU A 36 -5.32 4.97 -11.75
N TRP A 37 -5.46 6.25 -11.40
CA TRP A 37 -6.04 6.67 -10.12
C TRP A 37 -7.49 6.18 -9.97
N LEU A 38 -8.29 6.27 -11.04
CA LEU A 38 -9.69 5.87 -11.03
C LEU A 38 -9.81 4.35 -10.96
N TYR A 39 -8.96 3.64 -11.71
CA TYR A 39 -8.85 2.20 -11.64
C TYR A 39 -8.56 1.73 -10.20
N ILE A 40 -7.57 2.33 -9.52
CA ILE A 40 -7.20 1.97 -8.15
C ILE A 40 -8.38 2.18 -7.18
N LEU A 41 -9.13 3.28 -7.33
CA LEU A 41 -10.32 3.52 -6.51
C LEU A 41 -11.42 2.48 -6.77
N ARG A 42 -11.67 2.13 -8.04
CA ARG A 42 -12.63 1.08 -8.40
C ARG A 42 -12.18 -0.28 -7.89
N GLU A 43 -10.90 -0.59 -8.01
CA GLU A 43 -10.28 -1.82 -7.52
C GLU A 43 -10.47 -1.97 -6.01
N ALA A 44 -10.17 -0.92 -5.25
CA ALA A 44 -10.38 -0.88 -3.81
C ALA A 44 -11.85 -1.09 -3.45
N ALA A 45 -12.78 -0.43 -4.15
CA ALA A 45 -14.21 -0.56 -3.91
C ALA A 45 -14.73 -1.99 -4.16
N VAL A 46 -14.38 -2.60 -5.30
CA VAL A 46 -14.97 -3.88 -5.73
C VAL A 46 -14.27 -5.12 -5.18
N ARG A 47 -12.96 -5.06 -4.93
CA ARG A 47 -12.19 -6.20 -4.39
C ARG A 47 -11.86 -6.06 -2.91
N GLY A 48 -11.64 -4.82 -2.46
CA GLY A 48 -11.29 -4.51 -1.07
C GLY A 48 -12.48 -4.10 -0.19
N GLY A 49 -13.69 -4.00 -0.76
CA GLY A 49 -14.87 -3.47 -0.07
C GLY A 49 -14.76 -1.98 0.29
N GLY A 50 -13.80 -1.26 -0.31
CA GLY A 50 -13.48 0.14 0.00
C GLY A 50 -12.54 0.35 1.19
N ASP A 51 -12.36 -0.66 2.06
CA ASP A 51 -11.53 -0.54 3.26
C ASP A 51 -10.04 -0.75 3.01
N ARG A 52 -9.69 -1.36 1.88
CA ARG A 52 -8.31 -1.70 1.51
C ARG A 52 -8.08 -1.51 0.01
N LEU A 53 -6.84 -1.17 -0.34
CA LEU A 53 -6.41 -1.18 -1.74
C LEU A 53 -6.37 -2.62 -2.26
N GLY A 54 -6.63 -2.77 -3.57
CA GLY A 54 -6.45 -4.03 -4.27
C GLY A 54 -5.02 -4.25 -4.74
N ASP A 55 -4.83 -5.22 -5.62
CA ASP A 55 -3.51 -5.68 -6.03
C ASP A 55 -2.66 -4.57 -6.64
N VAL A 56 -3.22 -3.76 -7.55
CA VAL A 56 -2.47 -2.67 -8.21
C VAL A 56 -2.15 -1.57 -7.21
N GLY A 57 -3.17 -1.00 -6.55
CA GLY A 57 -2.97 0.10 -5.62
C GLY A 57 -2.09 -0.29 -4.43
N GLY A 58 -2.33 -1.48 -3.88
CA GLY A 58 -1.59 -2.02 -2.75
C GLY A 58 -0.14 -2.31 -3.11
N ARG A 59 0.13 -2.87 -4.31
CA ARG A 59 1.50 -3.11 -4.77
C ARG A 59 2.29 -1.82 -4.92
N ILE A 60 1.70 -0.78 -5.53
CA ILE A 60 2.34 0.53 -5.68
C ILE A 60 2.75 1.09 -4.32
N VAL A 61 1.81 1.15 -3.36
CA VAL A 61 2.08 1.71 -2.03
C VAL A 61 3.10 0.87 -1.26
N ALA A 62 2.96 -0.46 -1.28
CA ALA A 62 3.87 -1.36 -0.57
C ALA A 62 5.30 -1.29 -1.13
N GLU A 63 5.47 -1.28 -2.45
CA GLU A 63 6.80 -1.19 -3.06
C GLU A 63 7.47 0.16 -2.83
N VAL A 64 6.70 1.26 -2.78
CA VAL A 64 7.25 2.57 -2.42
C VAL A 64 7.75 2.56 -0.97
N ILE A 65 6.95 2.09 -0.02
CA ILE A 65 7.35 2.05 1.41
C ILE A 65 8.57 1.14 1.60
N VAL A 66 8.51 -0.09 1.08
CA VAL A 66 9.64 -1.04 1.18
C VAL A 66 10.87 -0.50 0.46
N GLY A 67 10.68 0.14 -0.69
CA GLY A 67 11.75 0.75 -1.49
C GLY A 67 12.46 1.87 -0.74
N ILE A 68 11.72 2.75 -0.08
CA ILE A 68 12.27 3.81 0.78
C ILE A 68 13.07 3.20 1.92
N ILE A 69 12.46 2.28 2.70
CA ILE A 69 13.13 1.64 3.84
C ILE A 69 14.43 0.96 3.43
N ARG A 70 14.46 0.24 2.31
CA ARG A 70 15.67 -0.48 1.85
C ARG A 70 16.77 0.43 1.30
N ARG A 71 16.42 1.61 0.81
CA ARG A 71 17.37 2.54 0.16
C ARG A 71 17.82 3.67 1.07
N ASP A 72 17.16 3.85 2.20
CA ASP A 72 17.55 4.80 3.23
C ASP A 72 18.68 4.21 4.10
N ALA A 73 19.85 4.83 4.04
CA ALA A 73 21.03 4.43 4.82
C ALA A 73 20.85 4.67 6.32
N GLU A 74 19.95 5.57 6.71
CA GLU A 74 19.60 5.83 8.12
C GLU A 74 18.47 4.93 8.62
N SER A 75 17.86 4.13 7.75
CA SER A 75 16.83 3.19 8.19
C SER A 75 17.40 2.19 9.21
N TYR A 76 16.60 1.85 10.20
CA TYR A 76 16.96 0.80 11.17
C TYR A 76 17.32 -0.51 10.46
N LEU A 77 16.66 -0.84 9.35
CA LEU A 77 16.95 -2.05 8.58
C LEU A 77 18.36 -2.03 7.96
N ALA A 78 18.85 -0.87 7.53
CA ALA A 78 20.19 -0.72 6.97
C ALA A 78 21.27 -0.64 8.06
N ASN A 79 21.02 0.11 9.14
CA ASN A 79 22.02 0.40 10.17
C ASN A 79 22.14 -0.68 11.26
N ASP A 80 21.03 -1.31 11.65
CA ASP A 80 21.00 -2.42 12.60
C ASP A 80 19.89 -3.43 12.24
N PRO A 81 20.17 -4.42 11.38
CA PRO A 81 19.21 -5.43 10.96
C PRO A 81 18.66 -6.28 12.13
N SER A 82 19.36 -6.32 13.26
CA SER A 82 18.96 -7.06 14.45
C SER A 82 18.16 -6.23 15.45
N TRP A 83 17.95 -4.93 15.15
CA TRP A 83 17.30 -3.99 16.03
C TRP A 83 15.94 -4.51 16.53
N ARG A 84 15.65 -4.18 17.79
CA ARG A 84 14.37 -4.43 18.45
C ARG A 84 13.90 -3.15 19.15
N PRO A 85 12.58 -2.88 19.20
CA PRO A 85 12.05 -1.76 19.96
C PRO A 85 12.51 -1.79 21.41
N THR A 86 12.96 -0.65 21.93
CA THR A 86 13.43 -0.49 23.32
C THR A 86 12.36 0.06 24.25
N LEU A 87 11.26 0.57 23.69
CA LEU A 87 10.12 1.06 24.46
C LEU A 87 9.39 -0.11 25.14
N PRO A 88 8.79 0.11 26.32
CA PRO A 88 7.96 -0.89 26.98
C PRO A 88 6.82 -1.35 26.06
N SER A 89 6.52 -2.65 26.12
CA SER A 89 5.37 -3.23 25.45
C SER A 89 4.34 -3.75 26.46
N HIS A 90 3.07 -3.73 26.09
CA HIS A 90 2.00 -4.33 26.89
C HIS A 90 2.08 -5.87 26.95
N GLN A 91 2.78 -6.50 26.02
CA GLN A 91 3.01 -7.95 25.98
C GLN A 91 4.50 -8.21 25.76
N PRO A 92 5.15 -9.08 26.56
CA PRO A 92 6.55 -9.42 26.35
C PRO A 92 6.83 -9.85 24.91
N ASP A 93 7.94 -9.39 24.35
CA ASP A 93 8.43 -9.70 22.99
C ASP A 93 7.52 -9.28 21.82
N ILE A 94 6.39 -8.60 22.09
CA ILE A 94 5.44 -8.15 21.07
C ILE A 94 5.28 -6.63 21.18
N PHE A 95 5.88 -5.92 20.23
CA PHE A 95 5.73 -4.48 20.10
C PHE A 95 4.74 -4.12 18.99
N LYS A 96 3.73 -3.32 19.31
CA LYS A 96 2.65 -2.85 18.41
C LYS A 96 2.62 -1.32 18.38
N ILE A 97 1.95 -0.74 17.38
CA ILE A 97 1.79 0.72 17.26
C ILE A 97 1.17 1.34 18.53
N ARG A 98 0.26 0.63 19.23
CA ARG A 98 -0.31 1.12 20.49
C ARG A 98 0.73 1.32 21.61
N ASP A 99 1.84 0.59 21.55
CA ASP A 99 2.91 0.69 22.56
C ASP A 99 3.72 1.99 22.36
N LEU A 100 3.60 2.67 21.22
CA LEU A 100 4.17 4.01 20.99
C LEU A 100 3.50 5.10 21.84
N VAL A 101 2.26 4.88 22.26
CA VAL A 101 1.49 5.82 23.08
C VAL A 101 1.35 5.35 24.52
N ALA A 102 2.03 4.26 24.89
CA ALA A 102 2.16 3.89 26.29
C ALA A 102 2.74 5.11 27.01
N PRO A 103 2.03 5.68 28.01
CA PRO A 103 2.56 6.83 28.71
C PRO A 103 3.93 6.46 29.26
N ALA A 104 4.89 7.37 29.11
CA ALA A 104 6.17 7.34 29.83
C ALA A 104 5.91 7.59 31.32
N CYS A 105 5.08 6.75 31.92
CA CYS A 105 4.72 6.76 33.31
C CYS A 105 4.94 5.33 33.79
N GLN A 106 6.17 5.04 34.17
CA GLN A 106 6.39 4.81 35.59
C GLN A 106 7.87 4.96 35.96
N PRO A 107 8.18 5.42 37.20
CA PRO A 107 9.44 5.07 37.82
C PRO A 107 9.60 3.55 37.93
#